data_AF-A0A8S3TMM4-F1
#
_entry.id   AF-A0A8S3TMM4-F1
#
_cell.length_a   1.000
_cell.length_b   1.000
_cell.length_c   1.000
_cell.angle_alpha   90.00
_cell.angle_beta   90.00
_cell.angle_gamma   90.00
#
_symmetry.space_group_name_H-M   'P 1'
#
loop_
_entity.id
_entity.type
_entity.pdbx_description
1 polymer ?
#
loop_
_entity_poly.entity_id
_entity_poly.type
_entity_poly.pdbx_seq_one_letter_code
_entity_poly.pdbx_strand_id
1 'polypeptide(L)'
;MVKDPLLPSFYICLKGSDYGVNEQFPPEIEQRRRRLYPIMKEERRKRANVVLKISYTLMMKYSDHSYICLLGDFNARTGDDLDFTTYEEFSGRFDLNDVSLNTLASSNINILRKNMDEKKNNFGNIFLQLFRANNLFICNGRIWEDKYKGQFTCENVSVVDYVIGSANCLTLFQNFSNLETSKLFSDAHTPLSLSMCIYENEKRNHFKRELHIN
;
A
#
# COMPACT_ATOMS: atom_id res chain seq x y z
N MET A 1 -3.14 -25.36 29.30
CA MET A 1 -3.63 -25.33 27.91
C MET A 1 -4.18 -23.95 27.63
N VAL A 2 -3.33 -23.05 27.14
CA VAL A 2 -3.74 -21.72 26.68
C VAL A 2 -4.12 -21.89 25.21
N LYS A 3 -5.35 -21.51 24.85
CA LYS A 3 -5.83 -21.56 23.47
C LYS A 3 -5.27 -20.37 22.70
N ASP A 4 -4.52 -20.65 21.64
CA ASP A 4 -4.15 -19.68 20.62
C ASP A 4 -5.40 -19.10 19.94
N PRO A 5 -5.50 -17.78 19.73
CA PRO A 5 -6.48 -17.22 18.84
C PRO A 5 -5.92 -17.20 17.42
N LEU A 6 -6.56 -17.99 16.57
CA LEU A 6 -6.44 -18.07 15.11
C LEU A 6 -6.34 -16.68 14.45
N LEU A 7 -5.31 -16.51 13.62
CA LEU A 7 -5.20 -15.47 12.60
C LEU A 7 -6.37 -15.53 11.60
N PRO A 8 -6.98 -14.39 11.24
CA PRO A 8 -7.78 -14.32 10.02
C PRO A 8 -7.22 -13.25 9.08
N SER A 9 -6.80 -13.67 7.87
CA SER A 9 -6.56 -12.73 6.76
C SER A 9 -7.37 -13.20 5.56
N PHE A 10 -8.46 -12.47 5.29
CA PHE A 10 -9.43 -12.69 4.22
C PHE A 10 -8.87 -12.23 2.85
N TYR A 11 -9.18 -12.99 1.80
CA TYR A 11 -9.03 -12.60 0.38
C TYR A 11 -10.43 -12.32 -0.22
N ILE A 12 -10.57 -11.29 -1.08
CA ILE A 12 -11.76 -11.12 -1.93
C ILE A 12 -11.26 -10.81 -3.36
N CYS A 13 -11.58 -11.71 -4.28
CA CYS A 13 -11.32 -11.61 -5.73
C CYS A 13 -12.66 -11.39 -6.44
N LEU A 14 -12.77 -10.40 -7.32
CA LEU A 14 -13.97 -10.18 -8.15
C LEU A 14 -13.59 -10.14 -9.64
N LYS A 15 -14.05 -11.16 -10.38
CA LYS A 15 -13.98 -11.26 -11.85
C LYS A 15 -14.99 -10.32 -12.53
N GLY A 16 -14.66 -9.77 -13.71
CA GLY A 16 -15.68 -9.23 -14.63
C GLY A 16 -15.14 -8.60 -15.92
N SER A 17 -15.72 -9.01 -17.05
CA SER A 17 -15.27 -8.86 -18.46
C SER A 17 -15.25 -7.45 -19.09
N ASP A 18 -14.43 -7.29 -20.14
CA ASP A 18 -14.13 -6.06 -20.90
C ASP A 18 -15.25 -5.49 -21.80
N TYR A 19 -15.38 -4.16 -21.83
CA TYR A 19 -16.04 -3.40 -22.92
C TYR A 19 -15.25 -2.11 -23.22
N GLY A 20 -15.01 -1.84 -24.52
CA GLY A 20 -14.15 -0.77 -25.03
C GLY A 20 -14.70 0.66 -24.92
N VAL A 21 -13.77 1.63 -24.86
CA VAL A 21 -13.96 3.01 -24.35
C VAL A 21 -14.73 3.98 -25.26
N ASN A 22 -15.10 3.62 -26.50
CA ASN A 22 -15.66 4.59 -27.46
C ASN A 22 -17.01 4.23 -28.10
N GLU A 23 -17.73 3.22 -27.59
CA GLU A 23 -19.11 2.97 -28.00
C GLU A 23 -20.09 3.48 -26.94
N GLN A 24 -21.11 4.20 -27.37
CA GLN A 24 -22.20 4.59 -26.49
C GLN A 24 -22.85 3.30 -25.98
N PHE A 25 -22.71 3.02 -24.68
CA PHE A 25 -23.19 1.78 -24.08
C PHE A 25 -24.63 1.48 -24.54
N PRO A 26 -24.95 0.22 -24.87
CA PRO A 26 -26.32 -0.19 -25.17
C PRO A 26 -27.29 0.37 -24.12
N PRO A 27 -28.51 0.79 -24.51
CA PRO A 27 -29.46 1.44 -23.60
C PRO A 27 -29.71 0.66 -22.30
N GLU A 28 -29.65 -0.67 -22.33
CA GLU A 28 -29.77 -1.52 -21.14
C GLU A 28 -28.58 -1.38 -20.17
N ILE A 29 -27.35 -1.23 -20.68
CA ILE A 29 -26.14 -1.04 -19.87
C ILE A 29 -26.15 0.36 -19.25
N GLU A 30 -26.54 1.39 -20.00
CA GLU A 30 -26.64 2.76 -19.46
C GLU A 30 -27.75 2.87 -18.40
N GLN A 31 -28.88 2.16 -18.56
CA GLN A 31 -29.90 2.07 -17.50
C GLN A 31 -29.39 1.36 -16.24
N ARG A 32 -28.65 0.25 -16.38
CA ARG A 32 -28.02 -0.44 -15.24
C ARG A 32 -26.99 0.47 -14.56
N ARG A 33 -26.21 1.20 -15.33
CA ARG A 33 -25.21 2.16 -14.83
C ARG A 33 -25.89 3.27 -14.04
N ARG A 34 -26.99 3.84 -14.51
CA ARG A 34 -27.76 4.85 -13.75
C ARG A 34 -28.34 4.33 -12.44
N ARG A 35 -28.66 3.03 -12.34
CA ARG A 35 -29.10 2.39 -11.09
C ARG A 35 -27.93 2.07 -10.15
N LEU A 36 -26.80 1.63 -10.69
CA LEU A 36 -25.62 1.24 -9.92
C LEU A 36 -24.75 2.42 -9.51
N TYR A 37 -24.73 3.51 -10.28
CA TYR A 37 -23.84 4.65 -10.03
C TYR A 37 -24.10 5.35 -8.69
N PRO A 38 -25.36 5.55 -8.23
CA PRO A 38 -25.63 6.04 -6.88
C PRO A 38 -25.10 5.09 -5.80
N ILE A 39 -25.29 3.77 -5.97
CA ILE A 39 -24.82 2.73 -5.06
C ILE A 39 -23.28 2.71 -5.05
N MET A 40 -22.63 2.70 -6.21
CA MET A 40 -21.17 2.76 -6.34
C MET A 40 -20.59 4.08 -5.81
N LYS A 41 -21.30 5.20 -5.96
CA LYS A 41 -20.92 6.51 -5.40
C LYS A 41 -21.06 6.53 -3.88
N GLU A 42 -22.08 5.86 -3.35
CA GLU A 42 -22.29 5.64 -1.92
C GLU A 42 -21.24 4.67 -1.34
N GLU A 43 -20.93 3.58 -2.04
CA GLU A 43 -19.82 2.67 -1.72
C GLU A 43 -18.46 3.39 -1.80
N ARG A 44 -18.26 4.29 -2.77
CA ARG A 44 -17.07 5.16 -2.82
C ARG A 44 -17.03 6.15 -1.65
N ARG A 45 -18.18 6.64 -1.16
CA ARG A 45 -18.23 7.41 0.10
C ARG A 45 -17.91 6.52 1.30
N LYS A 46 -18.36 5.26 1.32
CA LYS A 46 -17.92 4.24 2.30
C LYS A 46 -16.42 3.92 2.16
N ARG A 47 -15.77 4.10 1.00
CA ARG A 47 -14.30 4.01 0.87
C ARG A 47 -13.56 5.15 1.59
N ALA A 48 -14.13 6.34 1.73
CA ALA A 48 -13.58 7.34 2.65
C ALA A 48 -13.62 6.84 4.12
N ASN A 49 -14.66 6.07 4.49
CA ASN A 49 -14.67 5.34 5.76
C ASN A 49 -13.62 4.23 5.81
N VAL A 50 -13.14 3.67 4.70
CA VAL A 50 -12.05 2.68 4.70
C VAL A 50 -10.75 3.33 5.17
N VAL A 51 -10.41 4.53 4.70
CA VAL A 51 -9.21 5.25 5.16
C VAL A 51 -9.30 5.59 6.65
N LEU A 52 -10.47 6.10 7.11
CA LEU A 52 -10.73 6.32 8.53
C LEU A 52 -10.71 5.01 9.35
N LYS A 53 -11.21 3.91 8.79
CA LYS A 53 -11.21 2.58 9.43
C LYS A 53 -9.81 2.00 9.51
N ILE A 54 -8.98 2.17 8.48
CA ILE A 54 -7.55 1.80 8.51
C ILE A 54 -6.85 2.63 9.58
N SER A 55 -7.03 3.94 9.59
CA SER A 55 -6.49 4.83 10.64
C SER A 55 -6.88 4.39 12.03
N TYR A 56 -8.18 4.19 12.28
CA TYR A 56 -8.69 3.76 13.57
C TYR A 56 -8.15 2.38 13.95
N THR A 57 -8.06 1.45 13.00
CA THR A 57 -7.54 0.11 13.24
C THR A 57 -6.05 0.15 13.58
N LEU A 58 -5.25 0.92 12.85
CA LEU A 58 -3.82 1.12 13.14
C LEU A 58 -3.62 1.72 14.53
N MET A 59 -4.32 2.82 14.82
CA MET A 59 -4.18 3.55 16.08
C MET A 59 -4.71 2.79 17.30
N MET A 60 -5.82 2.05 17.17
CA MET A 60 -6.46 1.44 18.34
C MET A 60 -6.09 -0.02 18.55
N LYS A 61 -5.74 -0.74 17.47
CA LYS A 61 -5.51 -2.19 17.54
C LYS A 61 -4.04 -2.56 17.44
N TYR A 62 -3.24 -1.71 16.79
CA TYR A 62 -1.85 -2.01 16.46
C TYR A 62 -0.86 -0.95 16.95
N SER A 63 -1.28 -0.04 17.85
CA SER A 63 -0.41 1.00 18.44
C SER A 63 0.87 0.44 19.04
N ASP A 64 0.77 -0.74 19.66
CA ASP A 64 1.86 -1.35 20.41
C ASP A 64 2.71 -2.30 19.54
N HIS A 65 2.40 -2.41 18.24
CA HIS A 65 3.11 -3.31 17.34
C HIS A 65 4.25 -2.57 16.63
N SER A 66 5.48 -3.03 16.85
CA SER A 66 6.65 -2.45 16.20
C SER A 66 6.73 -2.76 14.70
N TYR A 67 6.04 -3.81 14.25
CA TYR A 67 6.06 -4.32 12.88
C TYR A 67 4.67 -4.27 12.27
N ILE A 68 4.44 -3.31 11.38
CA ILE A 68 3.20 -3.16 10.64
C ILE A 68 3.52 -3.25 9.15
N CYS A 69 2.75 -4.05 8.42
CA CYS A 69 2.84 -4.18 6.96
C CYS A 69 1.42 -4.11 6.37
N LEU A 70 1.21 -3.22 5.42
CA LEU A 70 -0.03 -3.04 4.67
C LEU A 70 0.25 -3.23 3.19
N LEU A 71 -0.65 -3.94 2.50
CA LEU A 71 -0.45 -4.36 1.14
C LEU A 71 -1.75 -4.29 0.36
N GLY A 72 -1.70 -3.85 -0.91
CA GLY A 72 -2.81 -3.97 -1.86
C GLY A 72 -3.14 -2.70 -2.64
N ASP A 73 -4.27 -2.72 -3.33
CA ASP A 73 -4.82 -1.59 -4.08
C ASP A 73 -5.48 -0.56 -3.14
N PHE A 74 -4.88 0.61 -3.06
CA PHE A 74 -5.42 1.74 -2.30
C PHE A 74 -6.13 2.77 -3.18
N ASN A 75 -6.06 2.62 -4.50
CA ASN A 75 -6.61 3.53 -5.51
C ASN A 75 -6.19 4.99 -5.25
N ALA A 76 -4.99 5.15 -4.68
CA ALA A 76 -4.41 6.41 -4.25
C ALA A 76 -3.19 6.71 -5.12
N ARG A 77 -3.14 7.91 -5.71
CA ARG A 77 -2.00 8.35 -6.52
C ARG A 77 -1.26 9.42 -5.75
N THR A 78 -0.03 9.13 -5.37
CA THR A 78 0.71 9.92 -4.38
C THR A 78 1.79 10.81 -5.00
N GLY A 79 2.12 10.65 -6.29
CA GLY A 79 3.28 11.33 -6.86
C GLY A 79 4.57 10.95 -6.13
N ASP A 80 5.52 11.87 -6.08
CA ASP A 80 6.75 11.78 -5.28
C ASP A 80 6.63 12.39 -3.87
N ASP A 81 5.41 12.67 -3.39
CA ASP A 81 5.22 13.35 -2.11
C ASP A 81 5.70 12.51 -0.91
N LEU A 82 6.19 13.21 0.09
CA LEU A 82 6.73 12.60 1.30
C LEU A 82 5.63 11.85 2.06
N ASP A 83 5.97 10.68 2.57
CA ASP A 83 5.13 9.86 3.46
C ASP A 83 5.56 9.97 4.93
N PHE A 84 6.51 10.86 5.23
CA PHE A 84 6.96 11.22 6.57
C PHE A 84 6.86 12.74 6.78
N THR A 85 6.89 13.15 8.04
CA THR A 85 6.83 14.56 8.43
C THR A 85 8.23 15.15 8.42
N THR A 86 8.38 16.36 7.88
CA THR A 86 9.66 17.09 7.91
C THR A 86 9.72 18.07 9.09
N TYR A 87 10.94 18.44 9.48
CA TYR A 87 11.15 19.43 10.55
C TYR A 87 10.44 20.77 10.26
N GLU A 88 10.39 21.19 9.00
CA GLU A 88 9.77 22.47 8.58
C GLU A 88 8.24 22.48 8.75
N GLU A 89 7.59 21.31 8.67
CA GLU A 89 6.15 21.18 8.90
C GLU A 89 5.78 21.28 10.40
N PHE A 90 6.75 21.17 11.30
CA PHE A 90 6.57 21.19 12.76
C PHE A 90 7.30 22.39 13.37
N SER A 91 6.66 23.57 13.35
CA SER A 91 7.13 24.81 13.99
C SER A 91 7.19 24.78 15.53
N GLY A 92 7.22 23.59 16.14
CA GLY A 92 7.28 23.38 17.59
C GLY A 92 8.13 22.18 17.96
N ARG A 93 9.39 22.42 18.33
CA ARG A 93 10.27 21.57 19.16
C ARG A 93 9.91 20.06 19.23
N PHE A 94 10.19 19.33 18.16
CA PHE A 94 10.41 17.88 18.23
C PHE A 94 11.77 17.54 17.61
N ASP A 95 12.47 16.64 18.29
CA ASP A 95 13.90 16.41 18.23
C ASP A 95 14.34 15.82 16.88
N LEU A 96 15.56 16.13 16.45
CA LEU A 96 16.20 15.66 15.20
C LEU A 96 16.50 14.14 15.21
N ASN A 97 15.83 13.40 16.08
CA ASN A 97 15.97 11.97 16.34
C ASN A 97 14.64 11.26 16.05
N ASP A 98 14.09 11.40 14.83
CA ASP A 98 13.03 10.49 14.42
C ASP A 98 13.63 9.09 14.31
N VAL A 99 13.36 8.28 15.35
CA VAL A 99 13.81 6.89 15.49
C VAL A 99 13.50 6.11 14.22
N SER A 100 12.39 6.41 13.55
CA SER A 100 11.97 5.72 12.33
C SER A 100 12.89 6.06 11.15
N LEU A 101 13.20 7.34 10.93
CA LEU A 101 14.10 7.77 9.85
C LEU A 101 15.53 7.28 10.08
N ASN A 102 16.00 7.32 11.33
CA ASN A 102 17.31 6.79 11.73
C ASN A 102 17.40 5.27 11.48
N THR A 103 16.33 4.51 11.76
CA THR A 103 16.26 3.07 11.47
C THR A 103 16.36 2.81 9.96
N LEU A 104 15.66 3.58 9.13
CA LEU A 104 15.74 3.45 7.67
C LEU A 104 17.16 3.74 7.17
N ALA A 105 17.74 4.86 7.60
CA ALA A 105 19.09 5.27 7.21
C ALA A 105 20.15 4.23 7.60
N SER A 106 20.09 3.73 8.85
CA SER A 106 21.01 2.72 9.37
C SER A 106 20.88 1.37 8.63
N SER A 107 19.72 1.11 8.04
CA SER A 107 19.43 -0.09 7.27
C SER A 107 19.67 0.07 5.77
N ASN A 108 20.31 1.17 5.34
CA ASN A 108 20.56 1.50 3.93
C ASN A 108 19.27 1.55 3.07
N ILE A 109 18.14 1.88 3.71
CA ILE A 109 16.86 2.11 3.05
C ILE A 109 16.78 3.59 2.72
N ASN A 110 16.36 3.90 1.49
CA ASN A 110 16.19 5.29 1.08
C ASN A 110 15.10 5.98 1.91
N ILE A 111 15.38 7.21 2.31
CA ILE A 111 14.37 8.06 2.95
C ILE A 111 13.39 8.57 1.89
N LEU A 112 13.91 9.02 0.75
CA LEU A 112 13.11 9.50 -0.36
C LEU A 112 12.78 8.36 -1.33
N ARG A 113 11.51 8.27 -1.69
CA ARG A 113 11.02 7.35 -2.73
C ARG A 113 11.01 8.05 -4.09
N LYS A 114 10.98 7.23 -5.13
CA LYS A 114 10.68 7.65 -6.51
C LYS A 114 9.34 7.06 -6.95
N ASN A 115 8.64 7.74 -7.83
CA ASN A 115 7.37 7.30 -8.36
C ASN A 115 7.31 7.68 -9.84
N MET A 116 7.07 6.69 -10.69
CA MET A 116 6.87 6.89 -12.12
C MET A 116 5.54 7.59 -12.41
N ASP A 117 4.56 7.45 -11.51
CA ASP A 117 3.30 8.18 -11.56
C ASP A 117 3.43 9.55 -10.89
N GLU A 118 3.63 10.60 -11.69
CA GLU A 118 3.69 11.98 -11.20
C GLU A 118 2.31 12.56 -10.81
N LYS A 119 1.21 11.92 -11.23
CA LYS A 119 -0.13 12.45 -10.97
C LYS A 119 -0.53 12.17 -9.53
N LYS A 120 -1.35 13.06 -8.99
CA LYS A 120 -1.91 12.95 -7.64
C LYS A 120 -3.42 12.97 -7.70
N ASN A 121 -4.04 12.28 -6.75
CA ASN A 121 -5.48 12.37 -6.54
C ASN A 121 -5.80 12.70 -5.07
N ASN A 122 -7.05 13.08 -4.79
CA ASN A 122 -7.47 13.43 -3.43
C ASN A 122 -7.25 12.29 -2.44
N PHE A 123 -7.38 11.03 -2.89
CA PHE A 123 -7.08 9.86 -2.06
C PHE A 123 -5.61 9.80 -1.68
N GLY A 124 -4.69 10.11 -2.60
CA GLY A 124 -3.25 10.18 -2.35
C GLY A 124 -2.88 11.14 -1.23
N ASN A 125 -3.52 12.31 -1.18
CA ASN A 125 -3.26 13.28 -0.11
C ASN A 125 -3.68 12.76 1.27
N ILE A 126 -4.89 12.19 1.38
CA ILE A 126 -5.40 11.62 2.64
C ILE A 126 -4.53 10.41 3.04
N PHE A 127 -4.13 9.61 2.06
CA PHE A 127 -3.29 8.43 2.24
C PHE A 127 -1.91 8.78 2.80
N LEU A 128 -1.26 9.82 2.29
CA LEU A 128 0.01 10.30 2.82
C LEU A 128 -0.14 10.88 4.22
N GLN A 129 -1.21 11.65 4.50
CA GLN A 129 -1.47 12.16 5.85
C GLN A 129 -1.61 11.03 6.87
N LEU A 130 -2.33 9.97 6.50
CA LEU A 130 -2.49 8.78 7.33
C LEU A 130 -1.13 8.16 7.70
N PHE A 131 -0.25 8.00 6.72
CA PHE A 131 1.04 7.33 6.94
C PHE A 131 2.04 8.19 7.69
N ARG A 132 2.07 9.50 7.41
CA ARG A 132 2.83 10.47 8.21
C ARG A 132 2.41 10.43 9.68
N ALA A 133 1.11 10.40 9.95
CA ALA A 133 0.58 10.36 11.31
C ALA A 133 0.88 9.06 12.07
N ASN A 134 1.20 7.97 11.35
CA ASN A 134 1.43 6.65 11.93
C ASN A 134 2.87 6.13 11.74
N ASN A 135 3.80 6.97 11.29
CA ASN A 135 5.19 6.59 10.98
C ASN A 135 5.30 5.35 10.07
N LEU A 136 4.47 5.33 9.03
CA LEU A 136 4.46 4.28 8.01
C LEU A 136 5.10 4.80 6.72
N PHE A 137 5.79 3.92 6.01
CA PHE A 137 6.59 4.26 4.84
C PHE A 137 6.18 3.40 3.65
N ILE A 138 6.00 4.04 2.50
CA ILE A 138 5.76 3.41 1.21
C ILE A 138 7.07 2.81 0.70
N CYS A 139 7.04 1.52 0.34
CA CYS A 139 8.18 0.77 -0.15
C CYS A 139 8.41 0.94 -1.65
N ASN A 140 7.35 1.16 -2.42
CA ASN A 140 7.44 1.45 -3.85
C ASN A 140 8.41 2.61 -4.10
N GLY A 141 9.38 2.40 -4.98
CA GLY A 141 10.43 3.37 -5.29
C GLY A 141 11.58 3.46 -4.29
N ARG A 142 11.51 2.75 -3.16
CA ARG A 142 12.40 2.95 -2.01
C ARG A 142 13.43 1.83 -1.84
N ILE A 143 13.06 0.60 -2.11
CA ILE A 143 13.81 -0.59 -1.72
C ILE A 143 14.01 -1.57 -2.89
N TRP A 144 15.08 -2.38 -2.79
CA TRP A 144 15.36 -3.51 -3.68
C TRP A 144 15.25 -3.20 -5.17
N GLU A 145 14.58 -4.05 -5.94
CA GLU A 145 14.56 -3.96 -7.41
C GLU A 145 13.76 -2.76 -7.91
N ASP A 146 12.82 -2.25 -7.11
CA ASP A 146 12.04 -1.06 -7.41
C ASP A 146 12.69 0.24 -6.88
N LYS A 147 13.86 0.16 -6.23
CA LYS A 147 14.62 1.31 -5.73
C LYS A 147 14.91 2.31 -6.86
N TYR A 148 14.55 3.57 -6.64
CA TYR A 148 14.65 4.69 -7.60
C TYR A 148 13.79 4.56 -8.86
N LYS A 149 12.90 3.57 -8.95
CA LYS A 149 12.03 3.37 -10.11
C LYS A 149 10.60 3.76 -9.79
N GLY A 150 9.99 3.14 -8.78
CA GLY A 150 8.59 3.36 -8.43
C GLY A 150 7.67 3.04 -9.60
N GLN A 151 7.83 1.84 -10.16
CA GLN A 151 7.17 1.45 -11.41
C GLN A 151 5.65 1.46 -11.26
N PHE A 152 4.96 1.74 -12.39
CA PHE A 152 3.51 1.61 -12.48
C PHE A 152 3.04 0.24 -11.99
N THR A 153 1.93 0.25 -11.28
CA THR A 153 1.29 -0.97 -10.77
C THR A 153 -0.05 -1.24 -11.45
N CYS A 154 -0.57 -0.27 -12.21
CA CYS A 154 -1.84 -0.42 -12.92
C CYS A 154 -1.76 0.23 -14.31
N GLU A 155 -2.02 -0.58 -15.34
CA GLU A 155 -2.10 -0.25 -16.78
C GLU A 155 -0.90 0.50 -17.37
N ASN A 156 0.28 0.46 -16.74
CA ASN A 156 1.39 1.36 -17.08
C ASN A 156 1.02 2.86 -17.05
N VAL A 157 0.03 3.22 -16.22
CA VAL A 157 -0.52 4.59 -16.13
C VAL A 157 -0.54 5.11 -14.71
N SER A 158 -0.62 4.23 -13.71
CA SER A 158 -0.71 4.66 -12.31
C SER A 158 -0.01 3.72 -11.34
N VAL A 159 0.40 4.30 -10.22
CA VAL A 159 0.84 3.57 -9.02
C VAL A 159 -0.29 3.70 -8.00
N VAL A 160 -0.98 2.59 -7.77
CA VAL A 160 -2.14 2.51 -6.86
C VAL A 160 -2.06 1.32 -5.91
N ASP A 161 -1.22 0.35 -6.24
CA ASP A 161 -0.91 -0.83 -5.41
C ASP A 161 0.36 -0.55 -4.64
N TYR A 162 0.30 -0.71 -3.32
CA TYR A 162 1.41 -0.33 -2.46
C TYR A 162 1.79 -1.44 -1.51
N VAL A 163 3.09 -1.49 -1.21
CA VAL A 163 3.63 -2.11 0.00
C VAL A 163 4.01 -1.00 0.96
N ILE A 164 3.44 -1.01 2.16
CA ILE A 164 3.68 -0.01 3.20
C ILE A 164 4.08 -0.72 4.49
N GLY A 165 5.00 -0.15 5.26
CA GLY A 165 5.26 -0.66 6.58
C GLY A 165 5.92 0.32 7.53
N SER A 166 5.99 -0.06 8.80
CA SER A 166 6.79 0.65 9.79
C SER A 166 8.28 0.52 9.47
N ALA A 167 9.11 1.46 9.93
CA ALA A 167 10.56 1.42 9.65
C ALA A 167 11.19 0.07 10.01
N ASN A 168 10.86 -0.48 11.19
CA ASN A 168 11.31 -1.81 11.63
C ASN A 168 10.79 -2.95 10.73
N CYS A 169 9.59 -2.84 10.16
CA CYS A 169 9.09 -3.84 9.23
C CYS A 169 9.90 -3.85 7.93
N LEU A 170 10.25 -2.67 7.41
CA LEU A 170 11.03 -2.57 6.17
C LEU A 170 12.43 -3.18 6.33
N THR A 171 13.02 -3.17 7.54
CA THR A 171 14.33 -3.81 7.77
C THR A 171 14.28 -5.34 7.64
N LEU A 172 13.10 -5.95 7.66
CA LEU A 172 12.93 -7.40 7.48
C LEU A 172 12.83 -7.81 6.01
N PHE A 173 12.70 -6.86 5.08
CA PHE A 173 12.45 -7.17 3.67
C PHE A 173 13.73 -7.61 2.98
N GLN A 174 13.66 -8.78 2.32
CA GLN A 174 14.77 -9.39 1.59
C GLN A 174 14.68 -9.19 0.07
N ASN A 175 13.48 -8.96 -0.45
CA ASN A 175 13.27 -8.56 -1.83
C ASN A 175 11.93 -7.83 -1.95
N PHE A 176 11.87 -6.89 -2.87
CA PHE A 176 10.66 -6.23 -3.31
C PHE A 176 10.79 -5.90 -4.80
N SER A 177 9.82 -6.34 -5.60
CA SER A 177 9.78 -6.10 -7.04
C SER A 177 8.37 -6.10 -7.61
N ASN A 178 8.19 -5.38 -8.72
CA ASN A 178 7.02 -5.49 -9.57
C ASN A 178 7.26 -6.64 -10.55
N LEU A 179 6.33 -7.60 -10.59
CA LEU A 179 6.42 -8.74 -11.51
C LEU A 179 5.86 -8.36 -12.88
N GLU A 180 6.14 -9.17 -13.90
CA GLU A 180 5.52 -8.95 -15.22
C GLU A 180 4.01 -9.18 -15.15
N THR A 181 3.24 -8.28 -15.75
CA THR A 181 1.78 -8.40 -15.78
C THR A 181 1.39 -9.53 -16.73
N SER A 182 0.63 -10.50 -16.21
CA SER A 182 0.05 -11.56 -17.02
C SER A 182 -1.44 -11.34 -17.14
N LYS A 183 -1.93 -11.22 -18.38
CA LYS A 183 -3.36 -11.13 -18.70
C LYS A 183 -4.17 -12.35 -18.25
N LEU A 184 -3.50 -13.43 -17.84
CA LEU A 184 -4.17 -14.60 -17.25
C LEU A 184 -4.61 -14.36 -15.80
N PHE A 185 -3.95 -13.43 -15.10
CA PHE A 185 -4.14 -13.21 -13.66
C PHE A 185 -4.66 -11.83 -13.30
N SER A 186 -4.48 -10.83 -14.17
CA SER A 186 -5.02 -9.49 -13.97
C SER A 186 -5.21 -8.76 -15.31
N ASP A 187 -6.29 -7.99 -15.39
CA ASP A 187 -6.64 -7.21 -16.58
C ASP A 187 -5.83 -5.90 -16.65
N ALA A 188 -5.40 -5.40 -15.49
CA ALA A 188 -4.82 -4.07 -15.35
C ALA A 188 -3.68 -3.99 -14.33
N HIS A 189 -3.69 -4.80 -13.27
CA HIS A 189 -2.76 -4.67 -12.16
C HIS A 189 -1.51 -5.56 -12.34
N THR A 190 -0.37 -4.97 -12.02
CA THR A 190 0.93 -5.60 -12.01
C THR A 190 1.17 -6.22 -10.62
N PRO A 191 1.45 -7.52 -10.51
CA PRO A 191 1.63 -8.15 -9.21
C PRO A 191 2.85 -7.60 -8.48
N LEU A 192 2.71 -7.38 -7.18
CA LEU A 192 3.82 -7.03 -6.30
C LEU A 192 4.36 -8.28 -5.61
N SER A 193 5.68 -8.46 -5.66
CA SER A 193 6.40 -9.54 -4.98
C SER A 193 7.14 -9.00 -3.78
N LEU A 194 6.89 -9.59 -2.61
CA LEU A 194 7.56 -9.25 -1.36
C LEU A 194 8.08 -10.52 -0.69
N SER A 195 9.33 -10.50 -0.28
CA SER A 195 9.90 -11.53 0.60
C SER A 195 10.46 -10.90 1.86
N MET A 196 10.24 -11.57 2.99
CA MET A 196 10.62 -11.06 4.32
C MET A 196 11.25 -12.16 5.17
N CYS A 197 12.23 -11.77 5.99
CA CYS A 197 12.85 -12.66 6.98
C CYS A 197 12.11 -12.51 8.32
N ILE A 198 11.49 -13.59 8.77
CA ILE A 198 10.87 -13.65 10.10
C ILE A 198 11.71 -14.60 10.94
N TYR A 199 12.26 -14.11 12.05
CA TYR A 199 12.93 -14.94 13.03
C TYR A 199 11.91 -15.40 14.07
N GLU A 200 11.51 -16.67 14.02
CA GLU A 200 10.81 -17.27 15.15
C GLU A 200 11.82 -17.51 16.27
N ASN A 201 11.55 -16.92 17.44
CA ASN A 201 12.23 -17.25 18.68
C ASN A 201 11.74 -18.63 19.13
N GLU A 202 12.20 -19.68 18.45
CA GLU A 202 12.49 -21.02 18.98
C GLU A 202 13.08 -21.89 17.86
N LYS A 203 14.41 -22.00 17.88
CA LYS A 203 15.28 -22.77 16.95
C LYS A 203 15.39 -22.18 15.54
N ARG A 204 16.62 -21.72 15.24
CA ARG A 204 17.14 -21.30 13.92
C ARG A 204 16.61 -22.16 12.76
N ASN A 205 15.49 -21.75 12.18
CA ASN A 205 15.02 -22.20 10.89
C ASN A 205 14.70 -20.96 10.05
N HIS A 206 15.43 -20.79 8.95
CA HIS A 206 15.19 -19.71 8.00
C HIS A 206 13.89 -20.03 7.25
N PHE A 207 12.80 -19.34 7.56
CA PHE A 207 11.57 -19.42 6.79
C PHE A 207 11.52 -18.28 5.79
N LYS A 208 11.65 -18.59 4.49
CA LYS A 208 11.39 -17.63 3.41
C LYS A 208 9.91 -17.78 3.03
N ARG A 209 9.10 -16.72 3.23
CA ARG A 209 7.75 -16.65 2.68
C ARG A 209 7.74 -15.61 1.56
N GLU A 210 7.27 -16.02 0.39
CA GLU A 210 7.01 -15.13 -0.75
C GLU A 210 5.51 -14.83 -0.78
N LEU A 211 5.16 -13.54 -0.79
CA LEU A 211 3.78 -13.08 -0.92
C LEU A 211 3.62 -12.44 -2.30
N HIS A 212 2.64 -12.95 -3.05
CA HIS A 212 2.21 -12.40 -4.33
C HIS A 212 0.82 -11.79 -4.17
N ILE A 213 0.65 -10.56 -4.67
CA ILE A 213 -0.60 -9.80 -4.55
C ILE A 213 -0.99 -9.39 -5.96
N ASN A 214 -2.20 -9.79 -6.36
CA ASN A 214 -2.82 -9.49 -7.65
C ASN A 214 -3.92 -8.44 -7.50
#